data_AF-A0A9P4KDF9-F1
#
_entry.id   AF-A0A9P4KDF9-F1
#
_cell.length_a   1.000
_cell.length_b   1.000
_cell.length_c   1.000
_cell.angle_alpha   90.00
_cell.angle_beta   90.00
_cell.angle_gamma   90.00
#
_symmetry.space_group_name_H-M   'P 1'
#
loop_
_entity.id
_entity.type
_entity.pdbx_description
1 polymer ?
#
loop_
_entity_poly.entity_id
_entity_poly.type
_entity_poly.pdbx_seq_one_letter_code
_entity_poly.pdbx_strand_id
1 'polypeptide(L)'
;MARPKSMPNFESVLDVSRPVSLTHPRSRSPDKSLLRKKPSISLAAGLIMNNDPPRSPTKQHIDGREWCEGLFYAYAQKSDYAQSPPYVLTFSSAVVAEQWWSLVQREYPESTREGPQLFILKGDDMQEQIQDNPRFYELHNKWFYAPSDSSTPVIPLQDYKGHPLNAIPITARRVSQPAEEEEKKEDISGFDMKTLNETLKKMNAMIFENSAQIRALSVAQSAGLQTMQTINESNSTQIKALADNQSELQQLVEKNASHYIALSNSSFTNQEQVREVLKSNAQQIKALADGQNKLAAACAGMTKTIENLSNAVSQMNVAGSDAGSVSPFNSRTCPPPRKLNRRVKSVWYEYDGSSPMATPRRSIAGMETPPKTPASTRAPM
;
A
#
# COMPACT_ATOMS: atom_id res chain seq x y z
N MET A 1 14.03 4.45 40.89
CA MET A 1 14.58 5.65 40.20
C MET A 1 13.49 6.22 39.31
N ALA A 2 13.14 7.50 39.48
CA ALA A 2 11.99 8.12 38.84
C ALA A 2 12.31 8.59 37.40
N ARG A 3 11.40 8.31 36.47
CA ARG A 3 11.52 8.63 35.04
C ARG A 3 11.42 10.17 34.84
N PRO A 4 12.25 10.78 33.97
CA PRO A 4 12.23 12.24 33.74
C PRO A 4 10.93 12.70 33.07
N LYS A 5 10.29 13.74 33.65
CA LYS A 5 8.99 14.31 33.25
C LYS A 5 8.92 14.89 31.81
N SER A 6 10.01 14.89 31.06
CA SER A 6 10.09 15.46 29.71
C SER A 6 9.98 14.43 28.57
N MET A 7 9.85 13.13 28.87
CA MET A 7 9.60 12.14 27.83
C MET A 7 8.10 12.03 27.53
N PRO A 8 7.66 12.25 26.27
CA PRO A 8 6.29 11.95 25.88
C PRO A 8 5.96 10.47 26.07
N ASN A 9 4.72 10.18 26.45
CA ASN A 9 4.31 8.85 26.89
C ASN A 9 4.04 7.95 25.67
N PHE A 10 4.98 7.05 25.36
CA PHE A 10 4.93 6.15 24.21
C PHE A 10 3.84 5.07 24.29
N GLU A 11 3.12 4.93 25.41
CA GLU A 11 1.95 4.05 25.53
C GLU A 11 0.85 4.40 24.52
N SER A 12 0.76 5.66 24.09
CA SER A 12 -0.19 6.11 23.07
C SER A 12 0.13 5.64 21.65
N VAL A 13 1.37 5.21 21.37
CA VAL A 13 1.81 4.76 20.04
C VAL A 13 1.58 3.26 19.85
N LEU A 14 1.48 2.50 20.93
CA LEU A 14 1.22 1.04 20.88
C LEU A 14 -0.27 0.69 20.97
N ASP A 15 -1.16 1.64 21.21
CA ASP A 15 -2.61 1.42 21.18
C ASP A 15 -3.15 1.56 19.75
N VAL A 16 -2.92 0.51 18.95
CA VAL A 16 -3.32 0.37 17.52
C VAL A 16 -4.86 0.40 17.32
N SER A 17 -5.63 0.48 18.41
CA SER A 17 -7.10 0.36 18.38
C SER A 17 -7.84 1.69 18.16
N ARG A 18 -7.14 2.83 18.04
CA ARG A 18 -7.79 4.15 17.93
C ARG A 18 -7.45 4.86 16.61
N PRO A 19 -8.45 5.19 15.76
CA PRO A 19 -8.20 5.96 14.55
C PRO A 19 -7.77 7.39 14.90
N VAL A 20 -6.60 7.77 14.40
CA VAL A 20 -5.98 9.09 14.56
C VAL A 20 -6.80 10.13 13.78
N SER A 21 -7.56 10.95 14.51
CA SER A 21 -8.17 12.16 13.94
C SER A 21 -7.18 13.31 14.05
N LEU A 22 -6.64 13.77 12.92
CA LEU A 22 -5.83 15.00 12.82
C LEU A 22 -6.73 16.23 13.07
N THR A 23 -6.50 16.98 14.14
CA THR A 23 -7.06 18.33 14.31
C THR A 23 -6.04 19.30 14.92
N HIS A 24 -5.93 20.48 14.27
CA HIS A 24 -5.13 21.65 14.63
C HIS A 24 -5.44 22.22 16.04
N PRO A 25 -4.51 23.00 16.64
CA PRO A 25 -4.77 23.69 17.90
C PRO A 25 -5.24 25.14 17.66
N ARG A 26 -6.49 25.46 17.99
CA ARG A 26 -6.83 26.85 18.39
C ARG A 26 -8.13 26.94 19.20
N SER A 27 -8.02 27.72 20.26
CA SER A 27 -9.09 28.45 20.98
C SER A 27 -9.66 27.81 22.25
N ARG A 28 -9.81 28.71 23.22
CA ARG A 28 -10.18 28.54 24.62
C ARG A 28 -11.71 28.58 24.80
N SER A 29 -12.13 27.88 25.84
CA SER A 29 -13.26 28.20 26.75
C SER A 29 -14.65 27.60 26.42
N PRO A 30 -15.51 27.42 27.44
CA PRO A 30 -16.28 26.18 27.62
C PRO A 30 -17.79 26.38 27.50
N ASP A 31 -18.52 25.37 27.02
CA ASP A 31 -19.80 25.01 27.64
C ASP A 31 -20.35 23.64 27.18
N LYS A 32 -20.82 22.91 28.19
CA LYS A 32 -21.99 22.01 28.26
C LYS A 32 -22.35 21.08 27.09
N SER A 33 -22.24 19.80 27.46
CA SER A 33 -23.35 18.82 27.49
C SER A 33 -23.58 17.90 26.29
N LEU A 34 -23.70 16.62 26.66
CA LEU A 34 -24.30 15.48 25.96
C LEU A 34 -23.54 14.95 24.74
N LEU A 35 -23.01 13.74 24.84
CA LEU A 35 -23.23 12.70 23.82
C LEU A 35 -22.97 11.29 24.38
N ARG A 36 -23.86 10.40 23.97
CA ARG A 36 -24.25 9.12 24.56
C ARG A 36 -23.14 8.07 24.58
N LYS A 37 -23.02 7.35 25.70
CA LYS A 37 -22.28 6.09 25.83
C LYS A 37 -22.93 5.04 24.91
N LYS A 38 -22.17 4.47 23.97
CA LYS A 38 -22.57 3.26 23.25
C LYS A 38 -22.27 2.04 24.15
N PRO A 39 -23.20 1.08 24.30
CA PRO A 39 -22.92 -0.17 24.99
C PRO A 39 -22.01 -1.04 24.12
N SER A 40 -20.95 -1.56 24.72
CA SER A 40 -20.13 -2.64 24.18
C SER A 40 -21.00 -3.88 23.97
N ILE A 41 -21.21 -4.26 22.71
CA ILE A 41 -21.83 -5.55 22.36
C ILE A 41 -20.77 -6.64 22.53
N SER A 42 -21.03 -7.52 23.49
CA SER A 42 -20.27 -8.72 23.75
C SER A 42 -20.43 -9.72 22.60
N LEU A 43 -19.31 -10.26 22.12
CA LEU A 43 -19.17 -11.20 21.00
C LEU A 43 -19.63 -12.65 21.30
N ALA A 44 -20.42 -12.88 22.35
CA ALA A 44 -20.69 -14.23 22.87
C ALA A 44 -22.17 -14.68 22.78
N ALA A 45 -23.05 -13.94 22.11
CA ALA A 45 -24.47 -14.31 21.98
C ALA A 45 -24.94 -14.20 20.52
N GLY A 46 -24.73 -15.26 19.75
CA GLY A 46 -25.13 -15.30 18.33
C GLY A 46 -25.16 -16.69 17.72
N LEU A 47 -25.34 -17.74 18.53
CA LEU A 47 -25.73 -19.09 18.08
C LEU A 47 -27.24 -19.24 18.32
N ILE A 48 -28.05 -18.43 17.64
CA ILE A 48 -29.51 -18.62 17.60
C ILE A 48 -29.90 -18.55 16.12
N MET A 49 -30.42 -19.69 15.65
CA MET A 49 -30.92 -19.89 14.31
C MET A 49 -32.12 -18.97 14.06
N ASN A 50 -31.90 -17.82 13.42
CA ASN A 50 -32.97 -17.00 12.86
C ASN A 50 -33.21 -17.42 11.42
N ASN A 51 -34.38 -17.99 11.19
CA ASN A 51 -34.89 -18.51 9.93
C ASN A 51 -35.72 -17.45 9.17
N ASP A 52 -35.31 -16.18 9.23
CA ASP A 52 -36.02 -15.10 8.55
C ASP A 52 -35.45 -14.88 7.14
N PRO A 53 -36.28 -14.82 6.09
CA PRO A 53 -35.82 -14.56 4.74
C PRO A 53 -35.28 -13.12 4.61
N PRO A 54 -34.26 -12.89 3.77
CA PRO A 54 -33.61 -11.60 3.65
C PRO A 54 -34.60 -10.54 3.18
N ARG A 55 -34.73 -9.47 3.96
CA ARG A 55 -35.41 -8.24 3.56
C ARG A 55 -34.74 -7.71 2.29
N SER A 56 -35.49 -7.71 1.19
CA SER A 56 -35.07 -7.16 -0.09
C SER A 56 -34.79 -5.66 0.00
N PRO A 57 -33.80 -5.15 -0.74
CA PRO A 57 -33.51 -3.72 -0.79
C PRO A 57 -34.69 -2.95 -1.38
N THR A 58 -35.03 -1.85 -0.71
CA THR A 58 -36.12 -0.94 -1.08
C THR A 58 -35.78 -0.22 -2.39
N LYS A 59 -36.35 -0.67 -3.50
CA LYS A 59 -36.20 -0.05 -4.83
C LYS A 59 -36.56 1.44 -4.78
N GLN A 60 -35.58 2.33 -4.95
CA GLN A 60 -35.85 3.75 -5.21
C GLN A 60 -36.26 3.93 -6.68
N HIS A 61 -37.53 4.26 -6.88
CA HIS A 61 -38.12 4.43 -8.21
C HIS A 61 -37.86 5.85 -8.73
N ILE A 62 -36.71 6.07 -9.36
CA ILE A 62 -36.41 7.30 -10.10
C ILE A 62 -36.69 7.02 -11.59
N ASP A 63 -37.70 7.69 -12.15
CA ASP A 63 -37.99 7.81 -13.59
C ASP A 63 -38.26 6.53 -14.41
N GLY A 64 -38.83 5.48 -13.82
CA GLY A 64 -39.37 4.33 -14.57
C GLY A 64 -38.33 3.47 -15.30
N ARG A 65 -37.03 3.74 -15.10
CA ARG A 65 -35.94 2.83 -15.45
C ARG A 65 -35.44 2.18 -14.17
N GLU A 66 -35.75 0.90 -13.99
CA GLU A 66 -35.20 0.11 -12.89
C GLU A 66 -33.69 -0.03 -13.10
N TRP A 67 -32.91 0.68 -12.29
CA TRP A 67 -31.48 0.51 -12.15
C TRP A 67 -31.22 -0.40 -10.95
N CYS A 68 -30.20 -1.25 -11.05
CA CYS A 68 -29.78 -2.06 -9.92
C CYS A 68 -29.05 -1.18 -8.90
N GLU A 69 -29.50 -1.19 -7.64
CA GLU A 69 -28.85 -0.48 -6.52
C GLU A 69 -27.57 -1.21 -6.02
N GLY A 70 -27.13 -2.27 -6.71
CA GLY A 70 -25.92 -3.02 -6.37
C GLY A 70 -24.63 -2.40 -6.90
N LEU A 71 -23.50 -2.88 -6.37
CA LEU A 71 -22.18 -2.54 -6.89
C LEU A 71 -22.09 -2.86 -8.39
N PHE A 72 -21.53 -1.92 -9.15
CA PHE A 72 -21.29 -2.08 -10.57
C PHE A 72 -19.79 -2.13 -10.83
N TYR A 73 -19.35 -3.14 -11.55
CA TYR A 73 -17.94 -3.35 -11.82
C TYR A 73 -17.66 -3.25 -13.31
N ALA A 74 -16.51 -2.68 -13.66
CA ALA A 74 -16.09 -2.57 -15.04
C ALA A 74 -14.57 -2.61 -15.17
N TYR A 75 -14.10 -2.98 -16.35
CA TYR A 75 -12.70 -2.90 -16.75
C TYR A 75 -12.42 -1.58 -17.45
N ALA A 76 -11.26 -1.01 -17.14
CA ALA A 76 -10.70 0.12 -17.85
C ALA A 76 -9.36 -0.26 -18.46
N GLN A 77 -9.21 -0.11 -19.77
CA GLN A 77 -7.99 -0.40 -20.50
C GLN A 77 -7.40 0.90 -21.06
N LYS A 78 -6.09 1.09 -20.88
CA LYS A 78 -5.37 2.21 -21.47
C LYS A 78 -5.09 1.92 -22.95
N SER A 79 -5.50 2.80 -23.85
CA SER A 79 -5.32 2.60 -25.30
C SER A 79 -3.87 2.45 -25.72
N ASP A 80 -2.98 3.20 -25.04
CA ASP A 80 -1.59 3.36 -25.46
C ASP A 80 -0.75 2.14 -25.04
N TYR A 81 -1.28 1.34 -24.13
CA TYR A 81 -0.62 0.15 -23.58
C TYR A 81 -1.57 -1.04 -23.72
N ALA A 82 -1.74 -1.53 -24.94
CA ALA A 82 -2.50 -2.75 -25.19
C ALA A 82 -2.00 -3.97 -24.38
N GLN A 83 -0.75 -3.92 -23.89
CA GLN A 83 -0.12 -4.95 -23.07
C GLN A 83 -0.19 -4.69 -21.55
N SER A 84 -0.64 -3.51 -21.09
CA SER A 84 -0.80 -3.30 -19.64
C SER A 84 -2.05 -4.04 -19.14
N PRO A 85 -1.99 -4.67 -17.95
CA PRO A 85 -3.16 -5.28 -17.34
C PRO A 85 -4.28 -4.24 -17.18
N PRO A 86 -5.54 -4.61 -17.42
CA PRO A 86 -6.66 -3.68 -17.28
C PRO A 86 -6.84 -3.27 -15.81
N TYR A 87 -7.45 -2.13 -15.57
CA TYR A 87 -7.84 -1.70 -14.23
C TYR A 87 -9.26 -2.14 -13.96
N VAL A 88 -9.56 -2.41 -12.69
CA VAL A 88 -10.92 -2.70 -12.23
C VAL A 88 -11.50 -1.43 -11.62
N LEU A 89 -12.54 -0.90 -12.26
CA LEU A 89 -13.36 0.18 -11.73
C LEU A 89 -14.53 -0.41 -10.96
N THR A 90 -14.70 0.02 -9.71
CA THR A 90 -15.84 -0.37 -8.88
C THR A 90 -16.66 0.88 -8.58
N PHE A 91 -17.94 0.83 -8.93
CA PHE A 91 -18.91 1.88 -8.72
C PHE A 91 -19.95 1.44 -7.70
N SER A 92 -20.44 2.39 -6.92
CA SER A 92 -21.54 2.17 -5.96
C SER A 92 -22.86 1.77 -6.63
N SER A 93 -23.07 2.13 -7.90
CA SER A 93 -24.22 1.71 -8.71
C SER A 93 -23.95 1.90 -10.21
N ALA A 94 -24.76 1.26 -11.07
CA ALA A 94 -24.69 1.44 -12.52
C ALA A 94 -25.02 2.88 -12.96
N VAL A 95 -25.89 3.59 -12.23
CA VAL A 95 -26.20 5.00 -12.47
C VAL A 95 -24.96 5.87 -12.28
N VAL A 96 -24.18 5.60 -11.24
CA VAL A 96 -22.94 6.33 -10.96
C VAL A 96 -21.91 6.06 -12.05
N ALA A 97 -21.82 4.82 -12.56
CA ALA A 97 -20.94 4.49 -13.68
C ALA A 97 -21.31 5.27 -14.95
N GLU A 98 -22.61 5.41 -15.25
CA GLU A 98 -23.09 6.19 -16.40
C GLU A 98 -22.81 7.69 -16.26
N GLN A 99 -23.03 8.26 -15.07
CA GLN A 99 -22.72 9.65 -14.77
C GLN A 99 -21.21 9.92 -14.88
N TRP A 100 -20.39 9.02 -14.33
CA TRP A 100 -18.95 9.09 -14.43
C TRP A 100 -18.49 9.04 -15.89
N TRP A 101 -19.03 8.10 -16.67
CA TRP A 101 -18.71 7.96 -18.10
C TRP A 101 -19.09 9.21 -18.90
N SER A 102 -20.24 9.82 -18.62
CA SER A 102 -20.69 11.06 -19.28
C SER A 102 -19.71 12.22 -19.05
N LEU A 103 -19.10 12.29 -17.87
CA LEU A 103 -18.04 13.27 -17.57
C LEU A 103 -16.75 12.94 -18.31
N VAL A 104 -16.33 11.67 -18.30
CA VAL A 104 -15.14 11.21 -19.02
C VAL A 104 -15.25 11.52 -20.51
N GLN A 105 -16.39 11.24 -21.14
CA GLN A 105 -16.60 11.52 -22.56
C GLN A 105 -16.52 13.02 -22.90
N ARG A 106 -16.87 13.89 -21.94
CA ARG A 106 -16.80 15.35 -22.12
C ARG A 106 -15.38 15.89 -21.98
N GLU A 107 -14.61 15.41 -21.00
CA GLU A 107 -13.22 15.86 -20.79
C GLU A 107 -12.23 15.16 -21.72
N TYR A 108 -12.48 13.90 -22.06
CA TYR A 108 -11.62 13.00 -22.82
C TYR A 108 -12.39 12.38 -23.99
N PRO A 109 -12.69 13.16 -25.05
CA PRO A 109 -13.53 12.72 -26.16
C PRO A 109 -12.92 11.57 -26.98
N GLU A 110 -11.62 11.32 -26.81
CA GLU A 110 -10.92 10.21 -27.43
C GLU A 110 -11.19 8.85 -26.77
N SER A 111 -11.75 8.84 -25.56
CA SER A 111 -12.10 7.60 -24.84
C SER A 111 -13.34 6.96 -25.44
N THR A 112 -13.33 5.64 -25.61
CA THR A 112 -14.46 4.85 -26.15
C THR A 112 -14.97 3.84 -25.13
N ARG A 113 -16.25 3.46 -25.25
CA ARG A 113 -16.89 2.43 -24.44
C ARG A 113 -17.32 1.30 -25.33
N GLU A 114 -16.54 0.23 -25.35
CA GLU A 114 -16.79 -0.96 -26.19
C GLU A 114 -17.86 -1.88 -25.61
N GLY A 115 -18.28 -1.68 -24.35
CA GLY A 115 -19.33 -2.48 -23.74
C GLY A 115 -19.86 -1.92 -22.41
N PRO A 116 -20.81 -2.62 -21.77
CA PRO A 116 -21.37 -2.18 -20.49
C PRO A 116 -20.29 -2.06 -19.42
N GLN A 117 -19.36 -3.01 -19.39
CA GLN A 117 -18.29 -3.14 -18.40
C GLN A 117 -16.89 -2.95 -18.99
N LEU A 118 -16.75 -2.39 -20.20
CA LEU A 118 -15.43 -2.18 -20.82
C LEU A 118 -15.27 -0.73 -21.28
N PHE A 119 -14.36 -0.03 -20.64
CA PHE A 119 -13.97 1.34 -20.94
C PHE A 119 -12.57 1.35 -21.54
N ILE A 120 -12.41 1.95 -22.71
CA ILE A 120 -11.11 2.21 -23.32
C ILE A 120 -10.80 3.69 -23.13
N LEU A 121 -9.81 3.95 -22.29
CA LEU A 121 -9.41 5.29 -21.91
C LEU A 121 -8.18 5.70 -22.71
N LYS A 122 -8.28 6.83 -23.42
CA LYS A 122 -7.17 7.44 -24.16
C LYS A 122 -6.57 8.60 -23.38
N GLY A 123 -5.24 8.63 -23.23
CA GLY A 123 -4.52 9.70 -22.55
C GLY A 123 -3.45 9.20 -21.59
N ASP A 124 -2.33 9.92 -21.53
CA ASP A 124 -1.26 9.61 -20.61
C ASP A 124 -1.64 10.05 -19.19
N ASP A 125 -1.44 9.15 -18.22
CA ASP A 125 -1.71 9.35 -16.79
C ASP A 125 -3.14 9.71 -16.36
N MET A 126 -4.12 9.09 -17.01
CA MET A 126 -5.54 9.21 -16.68
C MET A 126 -5.90 8.88 -15.21
N GLN A 127 -5.10 8.07 -14.52
CA GLN A 127 -5.33 7.68 -13.13
C GLN A 127 -5.23 8.88 -12.18
N GLU A 128 -4.13 9.64 -12.30
CA GLU A 128 -3.90 10.84 -11.50
C GLU A 128 -4.84 11.97 -11.95
N GLN A 129 -5.02 12.11 -13.27
CA GLN A 129 -5.82 13.21 -13.82
C GLN A 129 -7.32 13.12 -13.47
N ILE A 130 -7.94 11.94 -13.49
CA ILE A 130 -9.37 11.83 -13.13
C ILE A 130 -9.58 12.06 -11.63
N GLN A 131 -8.70 11.55 -10.77
CA GLN A 131 -8.83 11.75 -9.32
C GLN A 131 -8.64 13.21 -8.91
N ASP A 132 -7.71 13.91 -9.57
CA ASP A 132 -7.39 15.30 -9.26
C ASP A 132 -8.32 16.31 -9.95
N ASN A 133 -9.12 15.89 -10.93
CA ASN A 133 -9.99 16.79 -11.66
C ASN A 133 -11.21 17.21 -10.82
N PRO A 134 -11.42 18.52 -10.57
CA PRO A 134 -12.46 19.00 -9.70
C PRO A 134 -13.89 18.66 -10.16
N ARG A 135 -14.07 18.37 -11.45
CA ARG A 135 -15.37 17.96 -12.02
C ARG A 135 -15.83 16.59 -11.52
N PHE A 136 -14.91 15.76 -11.01
CA PHE A 136 -15.19 14.42 -10.49
C PHE A 136 -15.37 14.37 -8.96
N TYR A 137 -15.22 15.48 -8.23
CA TYR A 137 -15.29 15.50 -6.76
C TYR A 137 -16.61 14.93 -6.21
N GLU A 138 -17.74 15.19 -6.86
CA GLU A 138 -19.04 14.67 -6.42
C GLU A 138 -19.14 13.14 -6.52
N LEU A 139 -18.36 12.54 -7.42
CA LEU A 139 -18.33 11.11 -7.66
C LEU A 139 -17.17 10.40 -6.95
N HIS A 140 -16.15 11.13 -6.48
CA HIS A 140 -14.93 10.56 -5.90
C HIS A 140 -15.21 9.50 -4.81
N ASN A 141 -16.22 9.71 -3.95
CA ASN A 141 -16.55 8.77 -2.87
C ASN A 141 -17.50 7.64 -3.31
N LYS A 142 -17.88 7.60 -4.59
CA LYS A 142 -18.87 6.69 -5.16
C LYS A 142 -18.27 5.71 -6.17
N TRP A 143 -16.99 5.86 -6.49
CA TRP A 143 -16.23 4.92 -7.30
C TRP A 143 -14.78 4.86 -6.82
N PHE A 144 -14.11 3.76 -7.10
CA PHE A 144 -12.67 3.63 -6.92
C PHE A 144 -12.12 2.71 -8.00
N TYR A 145 -10.82 2.79 -8.24
CA TYR A 145 -10.12 1.87 -9.13
C TYR A 145 -9.15 0.99 -8.34
N ALA A 146 -8.89 -0.20 -8.85
CA ALA A 146 -7.85 -1.09 -8.36
C ALA A 146 -7.07 -1.63 -9.58
N PRO A 147 -5.73 -1.73 -9.49
CA PRO A 147 -4.96 -2.45 -10.51
C PRO A 147 -5.45 -3.90 -10.56
N SER A 148 -5.65 -4.47 -11.76
CA SER A 148 -5.87 -5.92 -11.87
C SER A 148 -4.53 -6.63 -11.63
N ASP A 149 -4.14 -6.75 -10.36
CA ASP A 149 -3.15 -7.74 -10.01
C ASP A 149 -3.75 -9.14 -10.27
N SER A 150 -2.88 -10.12 -10.53
CA SER A 150 -3.25 -11.51 -10.85
C SER A 150 -4.06 -12.22 -9.75
N SER A 151 -4.31 -11.55 -8.62
CA SER A 151 -5.15 -11.98 -7.51
C SER A 151 -6.56 -11.36 -7.52
N THR A 152 -6.87 -10.45 -8.45
CA THR A 152 -8.19 -9.79 -8.48
C THR A 152 -9.28 -10.79 -8.90
N PRO A 153 -10.37 -10.90 -8.12
CA PRO A 153 -11.42 -11.85 -8.40
C PRO A 153 -12.11 -11.52 -9.73
N VAL A 154 -12.51 -12.57 -10.47
CA VAL A 154 -13.28 -12.44 -11.71
C VAL A 154 -14.54 -11.61 -11.44
N ILE A 155 -14.69 -10.51 -12.18
CA ILE A 155 -15.83 -9.61 -12.03
C ILE A 155 -17.12 -10.29 -12.52
N PRO A 156 -18.24 -10.18 -11.78
CA PRO A 156 -19.53 -10.65 -12.27
C PRO A 156 -19.95 -9.94 -13.56
N LEU A 157 -20.40 -10.70 -14.57
CA LEU A 157 -20.93 -10.13 -15.81
C LEU A 157 -22.23 -9.38 -15.50
N GLN A 158 -22.27 -8.07 -15.77
CA GLN A 158 -23.42 -7.20 -15.54
C GLN A 158 -23.87 -6.51 -16.84
N ASP A 159 -25.17 -6.31 -16.99
CA ASP A 159 -25.73 -5.48 -18.06
C ASP A 159 -25.48 -3.97 -17.80
N TYR A 160 -25.88 -3.10 -18.75
CA TYR A 160 -25.77 -1.64 -18.60
C TYR A 160 -26.51 -1.08 -17.37
N LYS A 161 -27.42 -1.83 -16.78
CA LYS A 161 -28.22 -1.45 -15.60
C LYS A 161 -27.69 -2.06 -14.30
N GLY A 162 -26.64 -2.88 -14.36
CA GLY A 162 -26.03 -3.57 -13.23
C GLY A 162 -26.67 -4.90 -12.83
N HIS A 163 -27.56 -5.47 -13.66
CA HIS A 163 -28.12 -6.80 -13.42
C HIS A 163 -27.11 -7.88 -13.80
N PRO A 164 -26.88 -8.90 -12.94
CA PRO A 164 -25.98 -9.99 -13.25
C PRO A 164 -26.57 -10.87 -14.37
N LEU A 165 -25.82 -11.03 -15.47
CA LEU A 165 -26.26 -11.80 -16.65
C LEU A 165 -26.27 -13.33 -16.42
N ASN A 166 -25.61 -13.83 -15.37
CA ASN A 166 -25.47 -15.26 -15.05
C ASN A 166 -26.35 -15.75 -13.89
N ALA A 167 -27.21 -14.92 -13.32
CA ALA A 167 -28.18 -15.39 -12.33
C ALA A 167 -29.35 -16.05 -13.07
N ILE A 168 -29.18 -17.29 -13.54
CA ILE A 168 -30.31 -18.15 -13.87
C ILE A 168 -31.08 -18.34 -12.55
N PRO A 169 -32.33 -17.87 -12.40
CA PRO A 169 -33.13 -18.32 -11.28
C PRO A 169 -33.35 -19.82 -11.45
N ILE A 170 -32.84 -20.63 -10.51
CA ILE A 170 -32.94 -22.10 -10.48
C ILE A 170 -34.40 -22.58 -10.26
N THR A 171 -35.41 -21.72 -10.43
CA THR A 171 -36.81 -22.12 -10.30
C THR A 171 -37.46 -22.24 -11.67
N ALA A 172 -37.87 -23.48 -11.98
CA ALA A 172 -38.74 -23.89 -13.08
C ALA A 172 -38.12 -24.07 -14.48
N ARG A 173 -37.13 -24.97 -14.61
CA ARG A 173 -37.00 -25.74 -15.86
C ARG A 173 -37.81 -27.03 -15.72
N ARG A 174 -39.13 -26.91 -15.92
CA ARG A 174 -40.01 -28.08 -16.16
C ARG A 174 -39.51 -28.74 -17.45
N VAL A 175 -39.26 -30.04 -17.35
CA VAL A 175 -39.05 -30.97 -18.44
C VAL A 175 -40.21 -30.82 -19.42
N SER A 176 -39.93 -30.33 -20.63
CA SER A 176 -40.85 -30.42 -21.75
C SER A 176 -40.89 -31.89 -22.19
N GLN A 177 -41.97 -32.57 -21.82
CA GLN A 177 -42.40 -33.83 -22.42
C GLN A 177 -42.49 -33.67 -23.95
N PRO A 178 -42.04 -34.66 -24.75
CA PRO A 178 -42.38 -34.70 -26.15
C PRO A 178 -43.89 -34.98 -26.28
N ALA A 179 -44.56 -34.14 -27.06
CA ALA A 179 -45.95 -34.30 -27.44
C ALA A 179 -46.10 -35.62 -28.23
N GLU A 180 -46.91 -36.52 -27.68
CA GLU A 180 -47.48 -37.64 -28.41
C GLU A 180 -48.53 -37.09 -29.39
N GLU A 181 -48.29 -37.28 -30.68
CA GLU A 181 -49.32 -37.14 -31.71
C GLU A 181 -49.44 -38.46 -32.48
N GLU A 182 -50.70 -38.77 -32.77
CA GLU A 182 -51.25 -39.76 -33.70
C GLU A 182 -51.47 -41.20 -33.20
N GLU A 183 -52.63 -41.35 -32.53
CA GLU A 183 -53.47 -42.53 -32.63
C GLU A 183 -53.77 -42.87 -34.10
N LYS A 184 -53.24 -44.00 -34.58
CA LYS A 184 -53.88 -44.79 -35.64
C LYS A 184 -54.26 -46.16 -35.08
N LYS A 185 -55.58 -46.37 -34.99
CA LYS A 185 -56.19 -47.69 -34.83
C LYS A 185 -55.92 -48.49 -36.10
N GLU A 186 -55.09 -49.52 -36.00
CA GLU A 186 -55.05 -50.60 -36.97
C GLU A 186 -55.22 -51.96 -36.28
N ASP A 187 -55.86 -52.83 -37.05
CA ASP A 187 -56.49 -54.08 -36.69
C ASP A 187 -55.59 -55.10 -35.99
N ILE A 188 -56.20 -55.77 -35.02
CA ILE A 188 -55.67 -56.94 -34.32
C ILE A 188 -55.86 -58.16 -35.23
N SER A 189 -54.90 -58.45 -36.11
CA SER A 189 -54.76 -59.81 -36.64
C SER A 189 -53.30 -60.16 -36.92
N GLY A 190 -52.75 -61.04 -36.08
CA GLY A 190 -51.43 -61.66 -36.28
C GLY A 190 -50.42 -61.21 -35.24
N PHE A 191 -50.29 -61.99 -34.16
CA PHE A 191 -49.17 -61.85 -33.22
C PHE A 191 -47.87 -62.26 -33.96
N ASP A 192 -47.22 -61.29 -34.60
CA ASP A 192 -46.06 -61.53 -35.45
C ASP A 192 -44.81 -61.76 -34.60
N MET A 193 -44.49 -63.03 -34.34
CA MET A 193 -43.33 -63.44 -33.53
C MET A 193 -42.00 -62.84 -34.02
N LYS A 194 -41.91 -62.42 -35.29
CA LYS A 194 -40.73 -61.74 -35.82
C LYS A 194 -40.53 -60.35 -35.22
N THR A 195 -41.60 -59.59 -35.04
CA THR A 195 -41.54 -58.24 -34.42
C THR A 195 -41.15 -58.31 -32.94
N LEU A 196 -41.59 -59.36 -32.23
CA LEU A 196 -41.14 -59.62 -30.85
C LEU A 196 -39.64 -59.95 -30.79
N ASN A 197 -39.14 -60.73 -31.75
CA ASN A 197 -37.71 -61.07 -31.82
C ASN A 197 -36.85 -59.85 -32.17
N GLU A 198 -37.32 -58.97 -33.06
CA GLU A 198 -36.63 -57.70 -33.36
C GLU A 198 -36.63 -56.74 -32.18
N THR A 199 -37.75 -56.62 -31.46
CA THR A 199 -37.82 -55.80 -30.25
C THR A 199 -36.92 -56.36 -29.14
N LEU A 200 -36.84 -57.68 -28.94
CA LEU A 200 -35.88 -58.31 -28.02
C LEU A 200 -34.42 -58.05 -28.41
N LYS A 201 -34.08 -58.14 -29.71
CA LYS A 201 -32.74 -57.79 -30.20
C LYS A 201 -32.41 -56.31 -29.96
N LYS A 202 -33.36 -55.42 -30.21
CA LYS A 202 -33.21 -53.98 -29.96
C LYS A 202 -33.04 -53.69 -28.47
N MET A 203 -33.80 -54.37 -27.61
CA MET A 203 -33.70 -54.24 -26.16
C MET A 203 -32.35 -54.76 -25.66
N ASN A 204 -31.88 -55.90 -26.18
CA ASN A 204 -30.57 -56.45 -25.83
C ASN A 204 -29.44 -55.50 -26.27
N ALA A 205 -29.52 -54.93 -27.49
CA ALA A 205 -28.60 -53.90 -27.96
C ALA A 205 -28.59 -52.65 -27.06
N MET A 206 -29.77 -52.17 -26.64
CA MET A 206 -29.89 -51.05 -25.69
C MET A 206 -29.34 -51.38 -24.32
N ILE A 207 -29.46 -52.62 -23.82
CA ILE A 207 -28.86 -53.04 -22.55
C ILE A 207 -27.34 -53.06 -22.65
N PHE A 208 -26.79 -53.56 -23.76
CA PHE A 208 -25.34 -53.50 -24.00
C PHE A 208 -24.84 -52.06 -24.03
N GLU A 209 -25.55 -51.16 -24.72
CA GLU A 209 -25.20 -49.74 -24.78
C GLU A 209 -25.31 -49.05 -23.41
N ASN A 210 -26.38 -49.30 -22.66
CA ASN A 210 -26.52 -48.79 -21.29
C ASN A 210 -25.41 -49.31 -20.37
N SER A 211 -25.04 -50.59 -20.48
CA SER A 211 -23.96 -51.17 -19.68
C SER A 211 -22.59 -50.55 -20.02
N ALA A 212 -22.38 -50.15 -21.27
CA ALA A 212 -21.18 -49.46 -21.72
C ALA A 212 -21.16 -48.02 -21.22
N GLN A 213 -22.31 -47.32 -21.28
CA GLN A 213 -22.46 -45.98 -20.72
C GLN A 213 -22.24 -45.96 -19.20
N ILE A 214 -22.80 -46.91 -18.46
CA ILE A 214 -22.59 -47.01 -17.00
C ILE A 214 -21.11 -47.25 -16.68
N ARG A 215 -20.42 -48.11 -17.44
CA ARG A 215 -18.97 -48.31 -17.29
C ARG A 215 -18.18 -47.05 -17.60
N ALA A 216 -18.49 -46.35 -18.69
CA ALA A 216 -17.84 -45.09 -19.04
C ALA A 216 -18.07 -44.03 -17.95
N LEU A 217 -19.28 -43.93 -17.41
CA LEU A 217 -19.65 -42.99 -16.36
C LEU A 217 -18.96 -43.33 -15.03
N SER A 218 -18.84 -44.62 -14.69
CA SER A 218 -18.07 -45.08 -13.53
C SER A 218 -16.58 -44.75 -13.67
N VAL A 219 -15.98 -44.93 -14.85
CA VAL A 219 -14.58 -44.58 -15.10
C VAL A 219 -14.39 -43.07 -15.01
N ALA A 220 -15.27 -42.27 -15.63
CA ALA A 220 -15.23 -40.82 -15.55
C ALA A 220 -15.36 -40.31 -14.11
N GLN A 221 -16.25 -40.92 -13.31
CA GLN A 221 -16.40 -40.58 -11.89
C GLN A 221 -15.16 -40.93 -11.07
N SER A 222 -14.54 -42.10 -11.30
CA SER A 222 -13.28 -42.46 -10.63
C SER A 222 -12.12 -41.52 -11.00
N ALA A 223 -12.02 -41.12 -12.28
CA ALA A 223 -11.03 -40.15 -12.72
C ALA A 223 -11.28 -38.77 -12.10
N GLY A 224 -12.55 -38.34 -12.01
CA GLY A 224 -12.95 -37.11 -11.33
C GLY A 224 -12.52 -37.11 -9.86
N LEU A 225 -12.77 -38.18 -9.11
CA LEU A 225 -12.34 -38.30 -7.71
C LEU A 225 -10.81 -38.27 -7.57
N GLN A 226 -10.09 -38.93 -8.46
CA GLN A 226 -8.63 -38.89 -8.47
C GLN A 226 -8.10 -37.47 -8.73
N THR A 227 -8.68 -36.74 -9.70
CA THR A 227 -8.31 -35.34 -9.94
C THR A 227 -8.61 -34.45 -8.74
N MET A 228 -9.74 -34.66 -8.06
CA MET A 228 -10.09 -33.92 -6.85
C MET A 228 -9.10 -34.19 -5.72
N GLN A 229 -8.64 -35.43 -5.56
CA GLN A 229 -7.62 -35.78 -4.58
C GLN A 229 -6.29 -35.09 -4.90
N THR A 230 -5.82 -35.11 -6.15
CA THR A 230 -4.60 -34.41 -6.56
C THR A 230 -4.70 -32.90 -6.36
N ILE A 231 -5.88 -32.30 -6.62
CA ILE A 231 -6.12 -30.88 -6.35
C ILE A 231 -6.05 -30.60 -4.85
N ASN A 232 -6.62 -31.45 -4.00
CA ASN A 232 -6.56 -31.27 -2.55
C ASN A 232 -5.12 -31.43 -2.00
N GLU A 233 -4.35 -32.37 -2.51
CA GLU A 233 -2.94 -32.55 -2.15
C GLU A 233 -2.08 -31.35 -2.58
N SER A 234 -2.33 -30.83 -3.78
CA SER A 234 -1.70 -29.61 -4.29
C SER A 234 -2.05 -28.39 -3.44
N ASN A 235 -3.33 -28.18 -3.16
CA ASN A 235 -3.81 -27.07 -2.33
C ASN A 235 -3.25 -27.14 -0.90
N SER A 236 -3.18 -28.33 -0.30
CA SER A 236 -2.57 -28.52 1.02
C SER A 236 -1.08 -28.14 1.04
N THR A 237 -0.35 -28.50 -0.02
CA THR A 237 1.07 -28.12 -0.18
C THR A 237 1.23 -26.61 -0.33
N GLN A 238 0.36 -25.95 -1.12
CA GLN A 238 0.37 -24.50 -1.27
C GLN A 238 0.02 -23.77 0.03
N ILE A 239 -0.97 -24.25 0.79
CA ILE A 239 -1.33 -23.68 2.10
C ILE A 239 -0.16 -23.78 3.07
N LYS A 240 0.55 -24.92 3.09
CA LYS A 240 1.74 -25.08 3.93
C LYS A 240 2.86 -24.10 3.54
N ALA A 241 3.13 -23.96 2.25
CA ALA A 241 4.11 -22.99 1.75
C ALA A 241 3.72 -21.54 2.11
N LEU A 242 2.43 -21.19 2.05
CA LEU A 242 1.94 -19.88 2.49
C LEU A 242 2.12 -19.66 3.99
N ALA A 243 1.87 -20.67 4.82
CA ALA A 243 2.09 -20.60 6.26
C ALA A 243 3.58 -20.40 6.60
N ASP A 244 4.48 -21.12 5.92
CA ASP A 244 5.92 -20.98 6.10
C ASP A 244 6.39 -19.57 5.70
N ASN A 245 5.90 -19.04 4.56
CA ASN A 245 6.20 -17.68 4.12
C ASN A 245 5.66 -16.61 5.10
N GLN A 246 4.48 -16.82 5.68
CA GLN A 246 3.93 -15.91 6.70
C GLN A 246 4.78 -15.91 7.97
N SER A 247 5.27 -17.08 8.40
CA SER A 247 6.21 -17.20 9.53
C SER A 247 7.53 -16.47 9.24
N GLU A 248 8.08 -16.61 8.04
CA GLU A 248 9.30 -15.90 7.62
C GLU A 248 9.10 -14.38 7.59
N LEU A 249 7.97 -13.91 7.05
CA LEU A 249 7.61 -12.49 7.05
C LEU A 249 7.47 -11.96 8.49
N GLN A 250 6.84 -12.71 9.39
CA GLN A 250 6.72 -12.32 10.79
C GLN A 250 8.08 -12.19 11.47
N GLN A 251 9.01 -13.13 11.22
CA GLN A 251 10.38 -13.05 11.72
C GLN A 251 11.15 -11.86 11.13
N LEU A 252 10.94 -11.53 9.86
CA LEU A 252 11.58 -10.38 9.22
C LEU A 252 11.08 -9.07 9.81
N VAL A 253 9.78 -8.97 10.09
CA VAL A 253 9.17 -7.81 10.77
C VAL A 253 9.73 -7.66 12.19
N GLU A 254 9.87 -8.76 12.95
CA GLU A 254 10.45 -8.73 14.30
C GLU A 254 11.93 -8.31 14.28
N LYS A 255 12.72 -8.84 13.32
CA LYS A 255 14.11 -8.40 13.09
C LYS A 255 14.21 -6.93 12.74
N ASN A 256 13.30 -6.42 11.90
CA ASN A 256 13.29 -5.02 11.52
C ASN A 256 12.90 -4.13 12.71
N ALA A 257 11.90 -4.52 13.49
CA ALA A 257 11.50 -3.81 14.71
C ALA A 257 12.66 -3.75 15.73
N SER A 258 13.34 -4.86 15.98
CA SER A 258 14.51 -4.89 16.87
C SER A 258 15.67 -4.04 16.35
N HIS A 259 15.92 -4.03 15.04
CA HIS A 259 16.92 -3.16 14.41
C HIS A 259 16.60 -1.66 14.58
N TYR A 260 15.34 -1.25 14.41
CA TYR A 260 14.91 0.13 14.66
C TYR A 260 15.07 0.53 16.13
N ILE A 261 14.77 -0.37 17.07
CA ILE A 261 14.98 -0.13 18.49
C ILE A 261 16.48 0.07 18.78
N ALA A 262 17.35 -0.78 18.20
CA ALA A 262 18.81 -0.67 18.36
C ALA A 262 19.35 0.66 17.80
N LEU A 263 18.92 1.05 16.58
CA LEU A 263 19.29 2.33 15.97
C LEU A 263 18.80 3.53 16.80
N SER A 264 17.56 3.47 17.31
CA SER A 264 17.00 4.51 18.18
C SER A 264 17.82 4.66 19.46
N ASN A 265 18.19 3.56 20.10
CA ASN A 265 19.02 3.57 21.32
C ASN A 265 20.43 4.10 21.06
N SER A 266 21.04 3.72 19.93
CA SER A 266 22.33 4.26 19.49
C SER A 266 22.25 5.77 19.24
N SER A 267 21.22 6.24 18.53
CA SER A 267 20.99 7.67 18.28
C SER A 267 20.79 8.44 19.60
N PHE A 268 20.04 7.89 20.55
CA PHE A 268 19.84 8.52 21.86
C PHE A 268 21.16 8.66 22.62
N THR A 269 21.98 7.60 22.62
CA THR A 269 23.31 7.61 23.27
C THR A 269 24.23 8.65 22.62
N ASN A 270 24.24 8.73 21.29
CA ASN A 270 25.04 9.71 20.56
C ASN A 270 24.57 11.15 20.84
N GLN A 271 23.26 11.38 20.92
CA GLN A 271 22.71 12.70 21.27
C GLN A 271 23.10 13.10 22.70
N GLU A 272 23.10 12.17 23.65
CA GLU A 272 23.54 12.45 25.02
C GLU A 272 25.03 12.79 25.07
N GLN A 273 25.88 12.07 24.34
CA GLN A 273 27.30 12.40 24.23
C GLN A 273 27.53 13.79 23.62
N VAL A 274 26.82 14.15 22.54
CA VAL A 274 26.91 15.49 21.95
C VAL A 274 26.47 16.55 22.96
N ARG A 275 25.41 16.30 23.72
CA ARG A 275 24.93 17.19 24.78
C ARG A 275 25.97 17.38 25.88
N GLU A 276 26.63 16.32 26.31
CA GLU A 276 27.71 16.38 27.31
C GLU A 276 28.92 17.19 26.81
N VAL A 277 29.34 16.97 25.56
CA VAL A 277 30.43 17.72 24.93
C VAL A 277 30.08 19.21 24.84
N LEU A 278 28.86 19.55 24.41
CA LEU A 278 28.41 20.95 24.36
C LEU A 278 28.35 21.59 25.75
N LYS A 279 27.89 20.86 26.77
CA LYS A 279 27.87 21.34 28.16
C LYS A 279 29.28 21.59 28.69
N SER A 280 30.21 20.68 28.42
CA SER A 280 31.63 20.83 28.78
C SER A 280 32.25 22.05 28.09
N ASN A 281 31.99 22.22 26.79
CA ASN A 281 32.47 23.38 26.03
C ASN A 281 31.92 24.71 26.58
N ALA A 282 30.62 24.76 26.89
CA ALA A 282 30.01 25.94 27.51
C ALA A 282 30.65 26.29 28.87
N GLN A 283 31.00 25.28 29.68
CA GLN A 283 31.72 25.48 30.94
C GLN A 283 33.15 26.00 30.70
N GLN A 284 33.86 25.49 29.70
CA GLN A 284 35.20 25.98 29.34
C GLN A 284 35.17 27.43 28.86
N ILE A 285 34.21 27.79 28.00
CA ILE A 285 34.00 29.19 27.55
C ILE A 285 33.73 30.11 28.74
N LYS A 286 32.89 29.68 29.69
CA LYS A 286 32.60 30.45 30.90
C LYS A 286 33.87 30.66 31.74
N ALA A 287 34.66 29.61 31.97
CA ALA A 287 35.91 29.71 32.72
C ALA A 287 36.94 30.62 32.04
N LEU A 288 37.02 30.59 30.70
CA LEU A 288 37.87 31.51 29.91
C LEU A 288 37.41 32.96 30.04
N ALA A 289 36.10 33.22 29.95
CA ALA A 289 35.53 34.56 30.12
C ALA A 289 35.79 35.11 31.53
N ASP A 290 35.63 34.29 32.58
CA ASP A 290 35.96 34.65 33.95
C ASP A 290 37.47 34.94 34.11
N GLY A 291 38.33 34.17 33.45
CA GLY A 291 39.76 34.40 33.39
C GLY A 291 40.13 35.74 32.72
N GLN A 292 39.48 36.07 31.60
CA GLN A 292 39.65 37.35 30.90
C GLN A 292 39.20 38.53 31.77
N ASN A 293 38.06 38.40 32.47
CA ASN A 293 37.57 39.43 33.39
C ASN A 293 38.55 39.68 34.55
N LYS A 294 39.14 38.62 35.13
CA LYS A 294 40.17 38.74 36.17
C LYS A 294 41.43 39.44 35.67
N LEU A 295 41.90 39.10 34.47
CA LEU A 295 43.06 39.75 33.86
C LEU A 295 42.77 41.24 33.57
N ALA A 296 41.61 41.56 33.01
CA ALA A 296 41.20 42.93 32.77
C ALA A 296 41.14 43.75 34.08
N ALA A 297 40.59 43.17 35.15
CA ALA A 297 40.56 43.80 36.47
C ALA A 297 41.97 44.01 37.05
N ALA A 298 42.88 43.04 36.90
CA ALA A 298 44.27 43.17 37.34
C ALA A 298 45.02 44.26 36.56
N CYS A 299 44.86 44.30 35.23
CA CYS A 299 45.41 45.35 34.38
C CYS A 299 44.89 46.74 34.78
N ALA A 300 43.57 46.88 34.98
CA ALA A 300 42.98 48.14 35.45
C ALA A 300 43.52 48.55 36.83
N GLY A 301 43.77 47.58 37.72
CA GLY A 301 44.43 47.82 39.00
C GLY A 301 45.86 48.35 38.84
N MET A 302 46.66 47.73 37.97
CA MET A 302 48.02 48.20 37.67
C MET A 302 48.04 49.58 37.02
N THR A 303 47.12 49.87 36.08
CA THR A 303 47.00 51.20 35.49
C THR A 303 46.69 52.25 36.55
N LYS A 304 45.78 51.97 37.49
CA LYS A 304 45.48 52.87 38.61
C LYS A 304 46.66 53.07 39.55
N THR A 305 47.45 52.04 39.86
CA THR A 305 48.65 52.21 40.71
C THR A 305 49.71 53.06 39.99
N ILE A 306 49.87 52.88 38.68
CA ILE A 306 50.75 53.73 37.86
C ILE A 306 50.26 55.18 37.85
N GLU A 307 48.96 55.43 37.65
CA GLU A 307 48.37 56.77 37.73
C GLU A 307 48.58 57.42 39.11
N ASN A 308 48.38 56.67 40.19
CA ASN A 308 48.61 57.15 41.55
C ASN A 308 50.08 57.49 41.81
N LEU A 309 51.02 56.64 41.36
CA LEU A 309 52.45 56.90 41.44
C LEU A 309 52.84 58.14 40.60
N SER A 310 52.29 58.27 39.40
CA SER A 310 52.51 59.44 38.54
C SER A 310 52.00 60.74 39.18
N ASN A 311 50.82 60.71 39.80
CA ASN A 311 50.28 61.84 40.55
C ASN A 311 51.15 62.20 41.77
N ALA A 312 51.64 61.20 42.52
CA ALA A 312 52.53 61.42 43.66
C ALA A 312 53.88 62.03 43.24
N VAL A 313 54.49 61.52 42.17
CA VAL A 313 55.73 62.08 41.60
C VAL A 313 55.50 63.50 41.09
N SER A 314 54.37 63.77 40.44
CA SER A 314 54.01 65.12 39.96
C SER A 314 53.86 66.13 41.10
N GLN A 315 53.32 65.70 42.25
CA GLN A 315 53.25 66.55 43.45
C GLN A 315 54.62 66.82 44.08
N MET A 316 55.58 65.89 43.94
CA MET A 316 56.94 66.09 44.45
C MET A 316 57.84 66.93 43.52
N ASN A 317 57.50 67.05 42.23
CA ASN A 317 58.37 67.68 41.22
C ASN A 317 58.06 69.17 40.95
N VAL A 318 57.42 69.89 41.89
CA VAL A 318 57.18 71.36 41.80
C VAL A 318 58.43 72.18 42.19
N ALA A 319 59.61 71.57 42.20
CA ALA A 319 60.87 72.28 42.36
C ALA A 319 61.99 71.63 41.55
N GLY A 320 62.13 72.04 40.29
CA GLY A 320 63.41 72.01 39.61
C GLY A 320 63.48 71.25 38.28
N SER A 321 63.84 72.02 37.26
CA SER A 321 64.72 71.66 36.13
C SER A 321 64.07 71.27 34.81
N ASP A 322 64.21 72.25 33.91
CA ASP A 322 64.30 72.18 32.46
C ASP A 322 65.23 71.07 31.95
N ALA A 323 64.98 70.68 30.69
CA ALA A 323 65.77 69.82 29.80
C ALA A 323 65.50 68.30 29.87
N GLY A 324 64.93 67.78 28.77
CA GLY A 324 65.40 66.50 28.23
C GLY A 324 64.36 65.58 27.59
N SER A 325 64.26 65.68 26.26
CA SER A 325 64.17 64.55 25.32
C SER A 325 62.95 63.62 25.35
N VAL A 326 61.99 63.95 24.49
CA VAL A 326 60.94 63.06 23.96
C VAL A 326 61.56 62.04 23.00
N SER A 327 61.33 60.74 23.26
CA SER A 327 61.65 59.66 22.32
C SER A 327 60.42 58.75 22.11
N PRO A 328 59.97 58.48 20.88
CA PRO A 328 58.72 57.78 20.62
C PRO A 328 58.95 56.27 20.52
N PHE A 329 58.53 55.51 21.54
CA PHE A 329 58.46 54.05 21.44
C PHE A 329 57.16 53.63 20.75
N ASN A 330 57.25 53.45 19.45
CA ASN A 330 56.18 53.00 18.56
C ASN A 330 56.38 51.50 18.24
N SER A 331 56.05 50.60 19.16
CA SER A 331 56.14 49.14 18.95
C SER A 331 54.80 48.57 18.45
N ARG A 332 54.55 48.74 17.14
CA ARG A 332 53.54 47.97 16.41
C ARG A 332 53.95 46.50 16.33
N THR A 333 53.48 45.69 17.26
CA THR A 333 53.50 44.23 17.15
C THR A 333 52.24 43.75 16.40
N CYS A 334 52.17 44.02 15.10
CA CYS A 334 51.25 43.30 14.22
C CYS A 334 51.86 41.91 13.92
N PRO A 335 51.28 40.80 14.38
CA PRO A 335 51.72 39.49 13.93
C PRO A 335 51.44 39.35 12.42
N PRO A 336 52.35 38.75 11.64
CA PRO A 336 52.20 38.64 10.20
C PRO A 336 50.99 37.75 9.83
N PRO A 337 50.26 38.08 8.75
CA PRO A 337 49.11 37.30 8.33
C PRO A 337 49.55 35.89 7.93
N ARG A 338 49.03 34.88 8.64
CA ARG A 338 49.25 33.48 8.30
C ARG A 338 48.61 33.21 6.93
N LYS A 339 49.43 32.86 5.94
CA LYS A 339 48.99 32.44 4.60
C LYS A 339 48.07 31.22 4.73
N LEU A 340 46.78 31.43 4.49
CA LEU A 340 45.76 30.39 4.42
C LEU A 340 45.76 29.75 3.02
N ASN A 341 46.92 29.26 2.56
CA ASN A 341 47.04 28.48 1.33
C ASN A 341 46.93 26.99 1.63
N ARG A 342 45.82 26.57 2.25
CA ARG A 342 45.34 25.21 2.06
C ARG A 342 44.30 25.28 0.95
N ARG A 343 44.77 25.05 -0.28
CA ARG A 343 43.91 24.51 -1.33
C ARG A 343 43.25 23.27 -0.70
N VAL A 344 41.97 23.39 -0.36
CA VAL A 344 41.13 22.23 -0.10
C VAL A 344 41.10 21.49 -1.43
N LYS A 345 42.02 20.53 -1.58
CA LYS A 345 42.01 19.57 -2.67
C LYS A 345 40.68 18.85 -2.49
N SER A 346 39.77 19.11 -3.42
CA SER A 346 38.45 18.48 -3.54
C SER A 346 38.46 17.09 -2.92
N VAL A 347 37.80 16.96 -1.77
CA VAL A 347 37.44 15.66 -1.23
C VAL A 347 36.44 15.11 -2.23
N TRP A 348 36.93 14.26 -3.14
CA TRP A 348 36.06 13.32 -3.82
C TRP A 348 35.64 12.35 -2.74
N TYR A 349 34.36 12.40 -2.38
CA TYR A 349 33.74 11.24 -1.78
C TYR A 349 33.73 10.19 -2.88
N GLU A 350 34.74 9.33 -2.90
CA GLU A 350 34.52 7.97 -3.36
C GLU A 350 33.43 7.45 -2.43
N TYR A 351 32.21 7.41 -2.95
CA TYR A 351 31.18 6.55 -2.40
C TYR A 351 31.75 5.14 -2.52
N ASP A 352 32.39 4.68 -1.45
CA ASP A 352 32.56 3.25 -1.24
C ASP A 352 31.14 2.67 -1.37
N GLY A 353 30.99 1.76 -2.32
CA GLY A 353 29.72 1.24 -2.84
C GLY A 353 28.96 0.37 -1.84
N SER A 354 28.99 0.71 -0.56
CA SER A 354 28.21 0.11 0.52
C SER A 354 27.11 1.09 0.95
N SER A 355 26.23 1.42 0.00
CA SER A 355 24.89 1.93 0.37
C SER A 355 24.14 0.80 1.08
N PRO A 356 23.72 0.94 2.35
CA PRO A 356 22.94 -0.08 3.06
C PRO A 356 21.45 -0.09 2.64
N MET A 357 21.09 0.56 1.51
CA MET A 357 19.72 0.61 0.99
C MET A 357 19.55 0.03 -0.42
N ALA A 358 20.45 -0.85 -0.86
CA ALA A 358 20.16 -1.71 -2.00
C ALA A 358 19.50 -3.00 -1.50
N THR A 359 18.21 -3.15 -1.79
CA THR A 359 17.50 -4.45 -1.79
C THR A 359 18.35 -5.52 -2.48
N PRO A 360 18.42 -6.76 -1.96
CA PRO A 360 19.19 -7.81 -2.60
C PRO A 360 18.53 -8.20 -3.92
N ARG A 361 19.08 -7.73 -5.05
CA ARG A 361 18.91 -8.43 -6.33
C ARG A 361 19.66 -9.76 -6.19
N ARG A 362 18.90 -10.79 -5.80
CA ARG A 362 19.31 -12.19 -5.86
C ARG A 362 19.69 -12.49 -7.31
N SER A 363 20.98 -12.55 -7.61
CA SER A 363 21.44 -13.19 -8.84
C SER A 363 21.15 -14.68 -8.68
N ILE A 364 20.13 -15.15 -9.40
CA ILE A 364 19.93 -16.57 -9.62
C ILE A 364 20.89 -16.94 -10.74
N ALA A 365 22.10 -17.34 -10.35
CA ALA A 365 22.96 -18.12 -11.20
C ALA A 365 22.39 -19.55 -11.25
N GLY A 366 22.10 -20.05 -12.45
CA GLY A 366 22.03 -21.47 -12.75
C GLY A 366 20.70 -22.18 -12.45
N MET A 367 19.73 -22.04 -13.36
CA MET A 367 18.93 -23.21 -13.75
C MET A 367 19.03 -23.38 -15.26
N GLU A 368 19.55 -24.53 -15.64
CA GLU A 368 19.64 -25.05 -17.00
C GLU A 368 18.27 -24.96 -17.69
N THR A 369 18.21 -24.19 -18.77
CA THR A 369 17.19 -24.39 -19.79
C THR A 369 17.61 -25.57 -20.68
N PRO A 370 16.69 -26.50 -21.03
CA PRO A 370 17.00 -27.66 -21.85
C PRO A 370 17.45 -27.25 -23.27
N PRO A 371 18.31 -28.05 -23.93
CA PRO A 371 18.88 -27.68 -25.22
C PRO A 371 17.80 -27.67 -26.30
N LYS A 372 17.75 -26.56 -27.06
CA LYS A 372 17.04 -26.46 -28.33
C LYS A 372 17.61 -27.49 -29.31
N THR A 373 16.73 -28.35 -29.83
CA THR A 373 16.97 -29.20 -31.00
C THR A 373 17.29 -28.37 -32.25
N PRO A 374 18.06 -28.92 -33.20
CA PRO A 374 18.72 -28.17 -34.25
C PRO A 374 17.82 -27.80 -35.44
N ALA A 375 18.22 -26.72 -36.10
CA ALA A 375 17.66 -26.22 -37.34
C ALA A 375 17.73 -27.24 -38.48
N SER A 376 16.62 -27.35 -39.21
CA SER A 376 16.47 -28.10 -40.44
C SER A 376 17.36 -27.49 -41.54
N THR A 377 18.40 -28.23 -41.94
CA THR A 377 19.18 -27.93 -43.13
C THR A 377 18.41 -28.40 -44.37
N ARG A 378 18.04 -27.43 -45.19
CA ARG A 378 17.54 -27.56 -46.55
C ARG A 378 18.55 -28.34 -47.41
N ALA A 379 18.13 -29.49 -47.95
CA ALA A 379 18.87 -30.20 -48.99
C ALA A 379 18.55 -29.62 -50.38
N PRO A 380 19.48 -29.73 -51.35
CA PRO A 380 19.23 -29.34 -52.73
C PRO A 380 18.64 -30.50 -53.54
N MET A 381 17.55 -30.24 -54.26
CA MET A 381 17.30 -30.69 -55.63
C MET A 381 16.39 -29.68 -56.32
#